data_AF-A0A920ECZ0-F1
#
_entry.id   AF-A0A920ECZ0-F1
#
_cell.length_a   1.000
_cell.length_b   1.000
_cell.length_c   1.000
_cell.angle_alpha   90.00
_cell.angle_beta   90.00
_cell.angle_gamma   90.00
#
_symmetry.space_group_name_H-M   'P 1'
#
loop_
_entity.id
_entity.type
_entity.pdbx_description
1 polymer ?
#
loop_
_entity_poly.entity_id
_entity_poly.type
_entity_poly.pdbx_seq_one_letter_code
_entity_poly.pdbx_strand_id
1 'polypeptide(L)'
;MDLEIPISLDDFTAQWLTTAFEHDGRGHGPVTEVRAERIAVGEGFLGELARLYLSYDEGNEGPQTVIAKIPTTDGALKPLGVMLGVYERESLFYEQVASKLEIRIPEAYYNGRDSDNANYALLLEDVGHYRSGDHLAGANLPDAVSVMETAANIHARWWDSEELTAMEWVPPLDSPINMGLQGLYEQSWPTVMDTYGHLYPDWLPPN
;
A
#
# COMPACT_ATOMS: atom_id res chain seq x y z
N MET A 1 -22.56 7.73 11.47
CA MET A 1 -22.13 8.88 10.67
C MET A 1 -20.92 8.40 9.92
N ASP A 2 -20.87 8.62 8.61
CA ASP A 2 -19.69 8.23 7.84
C ASP A 2 -18.51 9.08 8.30
N LEU A 3 -17.42 8.41 8.67
CA LEU A 3 -16.20 9.03 9.16
C LEU A 3 -15.53 9.77 8.00
N GLU A 4 -15.18 11.04 8.19
CA GLU A 4 -14.47 11.83 7.17
C GLU A 4 -13.12 11.17 6.84
N ILE A 5 -12.81 11.06 5.55
CA ILE A 5 -11.59 10.38 5.08
C ILE A 5 -10.38 11.30 5.26
N PRO A 6 -9.35 10.90 6.02
CA PRO A 6 -8.08 11.63 6.14
C PRO A 6 -7.48 11.96 4.79
N ILE A 7 -7.08 13.22 4.60
CA ILE A 7 -6.36 13.71 3.42
C ILE A 7 -4.96 14.20 3.75
N SER A 8 -4.62 14.28 5.04
CA SER A 8 -3.30 14.53 5.60
C SER A 8 -3.00 13.52 6.70
N LEU A 9 -1.71 13.25 6.92
CA LEU A 9 -1.27 12.41 8.04
C LEU A 9 -1.59 13.01 9.41
N ASP A 10 -1.84 14.32 9.48
CA ASP A 10 -2.23 15.02 10.72
C ASP A 10 -3.72 14.82 11.07
N ASP A 11 -4.54 14.32 10.14
CA ASP A 11 -5.97 14.08 10.35
C ASP A 11 -6.23 12.82 11.21
N PHE A 12 -5.22 11.95 11.37
CA PHE A 12 -5.27 10.73 12.19
C PHE A 12 -5.15 11.04 13.70
N THR A 13 -6.12 11.79 14.22
CA THR A 13 -6.21 12.14 15.64
C THR A 13 -6.66 10.95 16.50
N ALA A 14 -6.42 11.00 17.80
CA ALA A 14 -6.87 9.97 18.75
C ALA A 14 -8.39 9.72 18.69
N GLN A 15 -9.17 10.79 18.56
CA GLN A 15 -10.62 10.72 18.40
C GLN A 15 -11.02 10.04 17.09
N TRP A 16 -10.35 10.40 15.99
CA TRP A 16 -10.61 9.80 14.69
C TRP A 16 -10.27 8.31 14.69
N LEU A 17 -9.09 7.91 15.22
CA LEU A 17 -8.67 6.52 15.33
C LEU A 17 -9.61 5.69 16.20
N THR A 18 -10.09 6.25 17.32
CA THR A 18 -11.09 5.59 18.18
C THR A 18 -12.34 5.25 17.37
N THR A 19 -12.86 6.21 16.61
CA THR A 19 -14.04 5.99 15.78
C THR A 19 -13.74 4.98 14.66
N ALA A 20 -12.58 5.07 14.02
CA ALA A 20 -12.17 4.12 12.97
C ALA A 20 -12.07 2.67 13.50
N PHE A 21 -11.53 2.46 14.70
CA PHE A 21 -11.44 1.14 15.32
C PHE A 21 -12.78 0.58 15.82
N GLU A 22 -13.75 1.43 16.15
CA GLU A 22 -15.12 0.96 16.40
C GLU A 22 -15.73 0.31 15.14
N HIS A 23 -15.40 0.82 13.95
CA HIS A 23 -15.84 0.24 12.67
C HIS A 23 -15.17 -1.11 12.36
N ASP A 24 -13.94 -1.35 12.83
CA ASP A 24 -13.23 -2.64 12.69
C ASP A 24 -13.93 -3.78 13.45
N GLY A 25 -14.66 -3.45 14.53
CA GLY A 25 -15.47 -4.42 15.28
C GLY A 25 -14.68 -5.43 16.12
N ARG A 26 -13.35 -5.33 16.17
CA ARG A 26 -12.48 -6.19 17.00
C ARG A 26 -12.44 -5.78 18.48
N GLY A 27 -13.11 -4.69 18.85
CA GLY A 27 -13.30 -4.28 20.24
C GLY A 27 -12.09 -3.59 20.88
N HIS A 28 -11.29 -2.85 20.08
CA HIS A 28 -10.20 -2.04 20.61
C HIS A 28 -10.73 -0.93 21.54
N GLY A 29 -9.98 -0.62 22.58
CA GLY A 29 -10.32 0.49 23.47
C GLY A 29 -10.08 1.86 22.82
N PRO A 30 -10.56 2.94 23.44
CA PRO A 30 -10.37 4.29 22.92
C PRO A 30 -8.89 4.68 22.96
N VAL A 31 -8.41 5.26 21.87
CA VAL A 31 -7.06 5.81 21.77
C VAL A 31 -7.02 7.12 22.54
N THR A 32 -6.03 7.26 23.44
CA THR A 32 -5.87 8.45 24.29
C THR A 32 -4.80 9.39 23.75
N GLU A 33 -3.76 8.84 23.12
CA GLU A 33 -2.65 9.59 22.54
C GLU A 33 -2.19 8.95 21.23
N VAL A 34 -1.78 9.81 20.29
CA VAL A 34 -1.20 9.40 19.01
C VAL A 34 0.09 10.18 18.81
N ARG A 35 1.17 9.46 18.54
CA ARG A 35 2.39 10.04 18.00
C ARG A 35 2.62 9.52 16.60
N ALA A 36 2.63 10.42 15.62
CA ALA A 36 2.93 10.09 14.25
C ALA A 36 4.43 10.20 13.95
N GLU A 37 4.97 9.20 13.25
CA GLU A 37 6.30 9.20 12.66
C GLU A 37 6.15 9.00 11.16
N ARG A 38 6.50 10.00 10.35
CA ARG A 38 6.52 9.84 8.89
C ARG A 38 7.59 8.82 8.51
N ILE A 39 7.22 7.85 7.68
CA ILE A 39 8.11 6.80 7.18
C ILE A 39 8.09 6.78 5.65
N ALA A 40 9.05 6.07 5.04
CA ALA A 40 9.21 6.02 3.58
C ALA A 40 9.35 7.41 2.92
N VAL A 41 9.92 8.38 3.64
CA VAL A 41 10.17 9.73 3.11
C VAL A 41 11.18 9.64 1.97
N GLY A 42 10.76 10.01 0.76
CA GLY A 42 11.57 9.89 -0.46
C GLY A 42 11.49 8.51 -1.15
N GLU A 43 10.77 7.55 -0.57
CA GLU A 43 10.52 6.22 -1.14
C GLU A 43 9.04 6.05 -1.54
N GLY A 44 8.12 6.70 -0.82
CA GLY A 44 6.69 6.77 -1.11
C GLY A 44 6.38 7.74 -2.25
N PHE A 45 6.43 7.28 -3.50
CA PHE A 45 6.19 8.12 -4.67
C PHE A 45 4.72 8.58 -4.79
N LEU A 46 3.78 7.65 -4.70
CA LEU A 46 2.35 7.93 -4.90
C LEU A 46 1.56 7.93 -3.59
N GLY A 47 2.14 7.55 -2.46
CA GLY A 47 1.45 7.53 -1.17
C GLY A 47 2.32 8.08 -0.05
N GLU A 48 1.66 8.64 0.96
CA GLU A 48 2.30 9.05 2.20
C GLU A 48 2.01 8.03 3.30
N LEU A 49 3.03 7.76 4.12
CA LEU A 49 2.98 6.80 5.20
C LEU A 49 3.38 7.44 6.53
N ALA A 50 2.65 7.13 7.59
CA ALA A 50 3.10 7.33 8.95
C ALA A 50 2.95 6.05 9.77
N ARG A 51 3.94 5.74 10.58
CA ARG A 51 3.74 4.86 11.72
C ARG A 51 3.12 5.68 12.84
N LEU A 52 1.94 5.25 13.29
CA LEU A 52 1.26 5.83 14.44
C LEU A 52 1.55 4.96 15.66
N TYR A 53 2.05 5.58 16.72
CA TYR A 53 2.22 4.95 18.03
C TYR A 53 1.03 5.35 18.90
N LEU A 54 0.35 4.36 19.45
CA LEU A 54 -0.95 4.54 20.09
C LEU A 54 -0.86 4.22 21.59
N SER A 55 -1.47 5.07 22.41
CA SER A 55 -1.66 4.84 23.84
C SER A 55 -3.13 4.63 24.15
N TYR A 56 -3.40 3.85 25.20
CA TYR A 56 -4.74 3.54 25.69
C TYR A 56 -4.79 3.73 27.22
N ASP A 57 -5.96 4.00 27.78
CA ASP A 57 -6.15 4.04 29.24
C ASP A 57 -5.99 2.65 29.87
N GLU A 58 -5.73 2.60 31.18
CA GLU A 58 -5.58 1.34 31.92
C GLU A 58 -6.84 0.46 31.78
N GLY A 59 -6.64 -0.80 31.40
CA GLY A 59 -7.72 -1.77 31.18
C GLY A 59 -8.29 -1.79 29.76
N ASN A 60 -7.83 -0.90 28.87
CA ASN A 60 -8.13 -0.94 27.45
C ASN A 60 -7.00 -1.59 26.66
N GLU A 61 -7.35 -2.29 25.58
CA GLU A 61 -6.40 -3.00 24.70
C GLU A 61 -6.56 -2.57 23.25
N GLY A 62 -5.49 -2.67 22.47
CA GLY A 62 -5.46 -2.35 21.05
C GLY A 62 -4.04 -2.40 20.47
N PRO A 63 -3.87 -2.23 19.16
CA PRO A 63 -2.57 -2.23 18.52
C PRO A 63 -1.70 -1.09 19.05
N GLN A 64 -0.48 -1.40 19.51
CA GLN A 64 0.48 -0.38 19.98
C GLN A 64 1.01 0.49 18.83
N THR A 65 1.01 -0.07 17.62
CA THR A 65 1.45 0.60 16.39
C THR A 65 0.55 0.22 15.22
N VAL A 66 0.24 1.20 14.38
CA VAL A 66 -0.43 0.99 13.08
C VAL A 66 0.22 1.85 12.00
N ILE A 67 0.11 1.45 10.75
CA ILE A 67 0.55 2.23 9.60
C ILE A 67 -0.65 2.97 9.01
N ALA A 68 -0.61 4.29 9.05
CA ALA A 68 -1.50 5.14 8.29
C ALA A 68 -0.97 5.32 6.87
N LYS A 69 -1.83 5.11 5.88
CA LYS A 69 -1.52 5.31 4.47
C LYS A 69 -2.60 6.14 3.80
N ILE A 70 -2.17 7.17 3.08
CA ILE A 70 -3.02 8.05 2.27
C ILE A 70 -2.38 8.27 0.89
N PRO A 71 -3.14 8.71 -0.12
CA PRO A 71 -2.59 9.25 -1.35
C PRO A 71 -1.55 10.35 -1.09
N THR A 72 -0.60 10.51 -2.01
CA THR A 72 0.33 11.64 -1.96
C THR A 72 -0.41 12.98 -1.92
N THR A 73 0.06 13.91 -1.08
CA THR A 73 -0.44 15.30 -1.05
C THR A 73 0.26 16.19 -2.10
N ASP A 74 1.25 15.67 -2.82
CA ASP A 74 1.88 16.37 -3.94
C ASP A 74 0.88 16.53 -5.10
N GLY A 75 0.51 17.77 -5.39
CA GLY A 75 -0.46 18.11 -6.43
C GLY A 75 -0.02 17.74 -7.86
N ALA A 76 1.28 17.54 -8.12
CA ALA A 76 1.79 17.08 -9.41
C ALA A 76 1.71 15.54 -9.54
N LEU A 77 1.85 14.81 -8.43
CA LEU A 77 1.85 13.33 -8.42
C LEU A 77 0.46 12.73 -8.14
N LYS A 78 -0.39 13.40 -7.35
CA LYS A 78 -1.74 12.90 -7.04
C LYS A 78 -2.56 12.59 -8.30
N PRO A 79 -2.62 13.44 -9.34
CA PRO A 79 -3.34 13.14 -10.58
C PRO A 79 -2.82 11.89 -11.29
N LEU A 80 -1.51 11.64 -11.25
CA LEU A 80 -0.91 10.44 -11.83
C LEU A 80 -1.40 9.17 -11.09
N GLY A 81 -1.41 9.20 -9.75
CA GLY A 81 -1.91 8.07 -8.96
C GLY A 81 -3.41 7.81 -9.16
N VAL A 82 -4.21 8.87 -9.31
CA VAL A 82 -5.64 8.76 -9.65
C VAL A 82 -5.83 8.17 -11.06
N MET A 83 -5.09 8.68 -12.05
CA MET A 83 -5.11 8.14 -13.42
C MET A 83 -4.74 6.65 -13.46
N LEU A 84 -3.74 6.24 -12.67
CA LEU A 84 -3.32 4.84 -12.54
C LEU A 84 -4.25 3.99 -11.65
N GLY A 85 -5.25 4.59 -11.00
CA GLY A 85 -6.18 3.92 -10.10
C GLY A 85 -5.52 3.22 -8.91
N VAL A 86 -4.30 3.60 -8.50
CA VAL A 86 -3.54 2.82 -7.49
C VAL A 86 -4.20 2.83 -6.12
N TYR A 87 -4.82 3.95 -5.72
CA TYR A 87 -5.48 4.08 -4.42
C TYR A 87 -6.76 3.25 -4.35
N GLU A 88 -7.57 3.33 -5.41
CA GLU A 88 -8.81 2.56 -5.52
C GLU A 88 -8.55 1.06 -5.53
N ARG A 89 -7.55 0.61 -6.31
CA ARG A 89 -7.18 -0.80 -6.38
C ARG A 89 -6.68 -1.34 -5.04
N GLU A 90 -5.95 -0.54 -4.25
CA GLU A 90 -5.52 -0.97 -2.92
C GLU A 90 -6.71 -1.10 -1.96
N SER A 91 -7.64 -0.14 -1.97
CA SER A 91 -8.87 -0.22 -1.18
C SER A 91 -9.72 -1.44 -1.58
N LEU A 92 -9.91 -1.66 -2.89
CA LEU A 92 -10.67 -2.79 -3.42
C LEU A 92 -9.99 -4.14 -3.18
N PHE A 93 -8.66 -4.17 -3.11
CA PHE A 93 -7.93 -5.37 -2.71
C PHE A 93 -8.32 -5.81 -1.29
N TYR A 94 -8.26 -4.90 -0.32
CA TYR A 94 -8.65 -5.24 1.06
C TYR A 94 -10.14 -5.56 1.20
N GLU A 95 -11.00 -4.90 0.42
CA GLU A 95 -12.44 -5.13 0.43
C GLU A 95 -12.83 -6.48 -0.21
N GLN A 96 -12.27 -6.80 -1.38
CA GLN A 96 -12.80 -7.85 -2.25
C GLN A 96 -11.86 -9.04 -2.45
N VAL A 97 -10.55 -8.90 -2.19
CA VAL A 97 -9.54 -9.91 -2.55
C VAL A 97 -8.83 -10.50 -1.32
N ALA A 98 -8.47 -9.69 -0.33
CA ALA A 98 -7.61 -10.11 0.77
C ALA A 98 -8.14 -11.35 1.51
N SER A 99 -9.43 -11.40 1.82
CA SER A 99 -10.07 -12.54 2.51
C SER A 99 -10.13 -13.84 1.70
N LYS A 100 -9.82 -13.79 0.39
CA LYS A 100 -9.86 -14.93 -0.53
C LYS A 100 -8.49 -15.54 -0.81
N LEU A 101 -7.44 -14.98 -0.21
CA LEU A 101 -6.05 -15.40 -0.40
C LEU A 101 -5.50 -16.08 0.86
N GLU A 102 -4.78 -17.18 0.65
CA GLU A 102 -4.09 -17.90 1.72
C GLU A 102 -2.61 -17.51 1.78
N ILE A 103 -2.36 -16.21 2.01
CA ILE A 103 -1.01 -15.66 2.17
C ILE A 103 -0.97 -14.71 3.38
N ARG A 104 0.23 -14.32 3.80
CA ARG A 104 0.37 -13.29 4.82
C ARG A 104 0.01 -11.92 4.24
N ILE A 105 -1.06 -11.31 4.77
CA ILE A 105 -1.54 -9.97 4.38
C ILE A 105 -1.64 -9.12 5.64
N PRO A 106 -1.10 -7.89 5.69
CA PRO A 106 -1.29 -6.98 6.82
C PRO A 106 -2.76 -6.85 7.17
N GLU A 107 -3.10 -6.93 8.45
CA GLU A 107 -4.47 -6.66 8.87
C GLU A 107 -4.85 -5.21 8.52
N ALA A 108 -6.04 -5.00 7.95
CA ALA A 108 -6.60 -3.67 7.75
C ALA A 108 -7.58 -3.37 8.90
N TYR A 109 -7.22 -2.42 9.74
CA TYR A 109 -8.09 -1.91 10.81
C TYR A 109 -9.08 -0.86 10.30
N TYR A 110 -8.78 -0.23 9.16
CA TYR A 110 -9.67 0.71 8.51
C TYR A 110 -9.35 0.76 7.01
N ASN A 111 -10.40 0.82 6.19
CA ASN A 111 -10.33 0.97 4.74
C ASN A 111 -11.40 1.96 4.30
N GLY A 112 -11.04 3.24 4.33
CA GLY A 112 -11.92 4.35 3.97
C GLY A 112 -11.69 4.81 2.54
N ARG A 113 -12.79 5.06 1.84
CA ARG A 113 -12.81 5.52 0.45
C ARG A 113 -13.92 6.52 0.22
N ASP A 114 -13.55 7.64 -0.40
CA ASP A 114 -14.43 8.59 -1.04
C ASP A 114 -13.98 8.74 -2.49
N SER A 115 -14.60 7.95 -3.37
CA SER A 115 -14.24 7.88 -4.79
C SER A 115 -14.53 9.19 -5.52
N ASP A 116 -15.53 9.96 -5.09
CA ASP A 116 -15.93 11.21 -5.76
C ASP A 116 -14.83 12.27 -5.62
N ASN A 117 -14.17 12.31 -4.46
CA ASN A 117 -13.06 13.23 -4.20
C ASN A 117 -11.67 12.60 -4.33
N ALA A 118 -11.60 11.31 -4.72
CA ALA A 118 -10.38 10.51 -4.76
C ALA A 118 -9.59 10.56 -3.44
N ASN A 119 -10.30 10.48 -2.32
CA ASN A 119 -9.72 10.39 -0.99
C ASN A 119 -9.76 8.94 -0.51
N TYR A 120 -8.63 8.48 0.01
CA TYR A 120 -8.44 7.11 0.46
C TYR A 120 -7.62 7.12 1.74
N ALA A 121 -7.97 6.28 2.70
CA ALA A 121 -7.20 6.12 3.92
C ALA A 121 -7.23 4.68 4.39
N LEU A 122 -6.06 4.14 4.68
CA LEU A 122 -5.88 2.82 5.27
C LEU A 122 -5.21 2.94 6.64
N LEU A 123 -5.68 2.17 7.60
CA LEU A 123 -4.93 1.80 8.79
C LEU A 123 -4.55 0.33 8.68
N LEU A 124 -3.26 0.05 8.59
CA LEU A 124 -2.73 -1.29 8.41
C LEU A 124 -1.91 -1.72 9.63
N GLU A 125 -1.82 -3.03 9.82
CA GLU A 125 -0.88 -3.66 10.74
C GLU A 125 0.55 -3.18 10.52
N ASP A 126 1.26 -2.85 11.61
CA ASP A 126 2.68 -2.55 11.55
C ASP A 126 3.50 -3.84 11.44
N VAL A 127 3.99 -4.08 10.23
CA VAL A 127 4.85 -5.21 9.86
C VAL A 127 6.34 -4.83 9.86
N GLY A 128 6.71 -3.69 10.44
CA GLY A 128 8.09 -3.17 10.47
C GLY A 128 9.10 -4.02 11.23
N HIS A 129 8.66 -5.06 11.92
CA HIS A 129 9.52 -6.06 12.54
C HIS A 129 10.09 -7.08 11.53
N TYR A 130 9.52 -7.18 10.32
CA TYR A 130 10.12 -7.96 9.24
C TYR A 130 11.30 -7.20 8.62
N ARG A 131 12.20 -7.96 8.01
CA ARG A 131 13.33 -7.41 7.27
C ARG A 131 12.88 -6.88 5.91
N SER A 132 13.16 -5.61 5.62
CA SER A 132 13.04 -5.05 4.27
C SER A 132 14.09 -5.65 3.32
N GLY A 133 13.69 -5.87 2.06
CA GLY A 133 14.61 -6.25 0.99
C GLY A 133 15.53 -5.10 0.58
N ASP A 134 16.70 -5.43 0.03
CA ASP A 134 17.60 -4.45 -0.61
C ASP A 134 17.28 -4.41 -2.11
N HIS A 135 16.84 -3.27 -2.61
CA HIS A 135 16.41 -3.10 -4.00
C HIS A 135 17.57 -3.15 -5.00
N LEU A 136 18.80 -2.92 -4.56
CA LEU A 136 20.00 -2.95 -5.40
C LEU A 136 20.71 -4.30 -5.33
N ALA A 137 20.89 -4.84 -4.12
CA ALA A 137 21.52 -6.14 -3.95
C ALA A 137 20.61 -7.30 -4.40
N GLY A 138 19.30 -7.09 -4.37
CA GLY A 138 18.30 -8.09 -4.74
C GLY A 138 18.06 -9.15 -3.65
N ALA A 139 17.26 -10.15 -4.00
CA ALA A 139 16.89 -11.24 -3.10
C ALA A 139 17.98 -12.32 -3.02
N ASN A 140 18.16 -12.91 -1.84
CA ASN A 140 18.90 -14.18 -1.71
C ASN A 140 18.02 -15.37 -2.10
N LEU A 141 18.60 -16.57 -2.22
CA LEU A 141 17.87 -17.77 -2.63
C LEU A 141 16.66 -18.09 -1.71
N PRO A 142 16.81 -18.12 -0.37
CA PRO A 142 15.65 -18.28 0.53
C PRO A 142 14.53 -17.27 0.27
N ASP A 143 14.84 -15.98 0.15
CA ASP A 143 13.85 -14.93 -0.13
C ASP A 143 13.14 -15.18 -1.46
N ALA A 144 13.90 -15.51 -2.51
CA ALA A 144 13.35 -15.81 -3.82
C ALA A 144 12.41 -17.02 -3.79
N VAL A 145 12.76 -18.09 -3.05
CA VAL A 145 11.89 -19.26 -2.88
C VAL A 145 10.59 -18.87 -2.17
N SER A 146 10.66 -18.12 -1.06
CA SER A 146 9.46 -17.70 -0.31
C SER A 146 8.54 -16.79 -1.14
N VAL A 147 9.10 -15.89 -1.95
CA VAL A 147 8.32 -15.06 -2.88
C VAL A 147 7.64 -15.93 -3.94
N MET A 148 8.35 -16.91 -4.52
CA MET A 148 7.79 -17.79 -5.54
C MET A 148 6.68 -18.69 -4.99
N GLU A 149 6.81 -19.19 -3.77
CA GLU A 149 5.74 -19.96 -3.09
C GLU A 149 4.50 -19.09 -2.87
N THR A 150 4.68 -17.85 -2.39
CA THR A 150 3.59 -16.89 -2.19
C THR A 150 2.90 -16.56 -3.52
N ALA A 151 3.67 -16.29 -4.58
CA ALA A 151 3.15 -16.03 -5.91
C ALA A 151 2.37 -17.23 -6.47
N ALA A 152 2.86 -18.46 -6.24
CA ALA A 152 2.17 -19.67 -6.65
C ALA A 152 0.80 -19.81 -5.96
N ASN A 153 0.68 -19.48 -4.67
CA ASN A 153 -0.60 -19.51 -3.95
C ASN A 153 -1.59 -18.47 -4.50
N ILE A 154 -1.12 -17.25 -4.79
CA ILE A 154 -1.95 -16.21 -5.41
C ILE A 154 -2.43 -16.67 -6.80
N HIS A 155 -1.51 -17.15 -7.63
CA HIS A 155 -1.85 -17.63 -8.97
C HIS A 155 -2.80 -18.83 -8.93
N ALA A 156 -2.60 -19.78 -8.01
CA ALA A 156 -3.47 -20.96 -7.88
C ALA A 156 -4.92 -20.57 -7.57
N ARG A 157 -5.14 -19.53 -6.75
CA ARG A 157 -6.49 -19.03 -6.44
C ARG A 157 -7.19 -18.39 -7.64
N TRP A 158 -6.43 -17.73 -8.51
CA TRP A 158 -6.97 -16.85 -9.54
C TRP A 158 -6.79 -17.37 -10.97
N TRP A 159 -6.09 -18.48 -11.15
CA TRP A 159 -5.90 -19.11 -12.45
C TRP A 159 -7.25 -19.45 -13.10
N ASP A 160 -7.49 -18.90 -14.29
CA ASP A 160 -8.71 -19.10 -15.08
C ASP A 160 -10.02 -18.80 -14.29
N SER A 161 -9.95 -17.86 -13.36
CA SER A 161 -11.07 -17.51 -12.48
C SER A 161 -12.02 -16.51 -13.16
N GLU A 162 -13.27 -16.91 -13.40
CA GLU A 162 -14.34 -16.01 -13.87
C GLU A 162 -14.55 -14.83 -12.90
N GLU A 163 -14.36 -15.06 -11.61
CA GLU A 163 -14.46 -14.01 -10.58
C GLU A 163 -13.40 -12.92 -10.78
N LEU A 164 -12.17 -13.27 -11.18
CA LEU A 164 -11.13 -12.28 -11.46
C LEU A 164 -11.49 -11.50 -12.73
N THR A 165 -11.94 -12.21 -13.76
CA THR A 165 -12.37 -11.60 -15.04
C THR A 165 -13.53 -10.61 -14.85
N ALA A 166 -14.38 -10.82 -13.85
CA ALA A 166 -15.48 -9.92 -13.52
C ALA A 166 -15.07 -8.68 -12.71
N MET A 167 -13.84 -8.59 -12.20
CA MET A 167 -13.35 -7.41 -11.47
C MET A 167 -12.91 -6.32 -12.44
N GLU A 168 -13.83 -5.42 -12.80
CA GLU A 168 -13.57 -4.33 -13.76
C GLU A 168 -12.43 -3.38 -13.34
N TRP A 169 -12.15 -3.31 -12.03
CA TRP A 169 -11.10 -2.47 -11.45
C TRP A 169 -9.70 -3.08 -11.54
N VAL A 170 -9.58 -4.35 -11.94
CA VAL A 170 -8.29 -5.02 -12.19
C VAL A 170 -7.96 -4.88 -13.68
N PRO A 171 -7.05 -3.97 -14.07
CA PRO A 171 -6.73 -3.80 -15.47
C PRO A 171 -5.96 -5.02 -16.01
N PRO A 172 -6.23 -5.47 -17.23
CA PRO A 172 -5.39 -6.48 -17.87
C PRO A 172 -3.99 -5.93 -18.13
N LEU A 173 -3.01 -6.82 -18.23
CA LEU A 173 -1.60 -6.46 -18.43
C LEU A 173 -1.39 -5.61 -19.70
N ASP A 174 -2.17 -5.86 -20.75
CA ASP A 174 -2.16 -5.16 -22.03
C ASP A 174 -3.16 -4.00 -22.11
N SER A 175 -3.68 -3.52 -20.97
CA SER A 175 -4.52 -2.32 -20.95
C SER A 175 -3.77 -1.10 -21.53
N PRO A 176 -4.47 -0.14 -22.17
CA PRO A 176 -3.83 1.03 -22.78
C PRO A 176 -2.94 1.82 -21.82
N ILE A 177 -3.29 1.87 -20.54
CA ILE A 177 -2.50 2.55 -19.51
C ILE A 177 -1.18 1.83 -19.24
N ASN A 178 -1.20 0.48 -19.13
CA ASN A 178 0.00 -0.31 -18.92
C ASN A 178 0.93 -0.28 -20.14
N MET A 179 0.36 -0.36 -21.35
CA MET A 179 1.14 -0.20 -22.59
C MET A 179 1.77 1.20 -22.69
N GLY A 180 1.07 2.25 -22.25
CA GLY A 180 1.62 3.61 -22.23
C GLY A 180 2.81 3.77 -21.29
N LEU A 181 2.84 3.03 -20.17
CA LEU A 181 3.98 3.04 -19.23
C LEU A 181 5.27 2.50 -19.84
N GLN A 182 5.19 1.55 -20.79
CA GLN A 182 6.37 1.06 -21.51
C GLN A 182 7.09 2.20 -22.23
N GLY A 183 6.35 3.05 -22.94
CA GLY A 183 6.93 4.20 -23.65
C GLY A 183 7.58 5.21 -22.69
N LEU A 184 7.01 5.42 -21.51
CA LEU A 184 7.60 6.27 -20.47
C LEU A 184 8.88 5.66 -19.89
N TYR A 185 8.91 4.34 -19.69
CA TYR A 185 10.10 3.62 -19.27
C TYR A 185 11.25 3.79 -20.28
N GLU A 186 10.99 3.50 -21.56
CA GLU A 186 11.99 3.59 -22.64
C GLU A 186 12.55 5.02 -22.78
N GLN A 187 11.70 6.04 -22.66
CA GLN A 187 12.13 7.45 -22.68
C GLN A 187 12.96 7.85 -21.46
N SER A 188 12.66 7.30 -20.29
CA SER A 188 13.33 7.65 -19.03
C SER A 188 14.64 6.89 -18.84
N TRP A 189 14.78 5.73 -19.48
CA TRP A 189 15.89 4.80 -19.26
C TRP A 189 17.29 5.39 -19.52
N PRO A 190 17.54 6.17 -20.59
CA PRO A 190 18.85 6.80 -20.77
C PRO A 190 19.26 7.70 -19.61
N THR A 191 18.34 8.51 -19.08
CA THR A 191 18.59 9.39 -17.92
C THR A 191 18.84 8.59 -16.65
N VAL A 192 18.09 7.49 -16.45
CA VAL A 192 18.31 6.57 -15.32
C VAL A 192 19.70 5.96 -15.40
N MET A 193 20.14 5.48 -16.56
CA MET A 193 21.46 4.89 -16.72
C MET A 193 22.60 5.93 -16.60
N ASP A 194 22.41 7.16 -17.10
CA ASP A 194 23.38 8.24 -16.90
C ASP A 194 23.54 8.59 -15.42
N THR A 195 22.43 8.65 -14.67
CA THR A 195 22.42 9.06 -13.26
C THR A 195 22.83 7.92 -12.32
N TYR A 196 22.27 6.74 -12.51
CA TYR A 196 22.32 5.61 -11.58
C TYR A 196 22.96 4.35 -12.16
N GLY A 197 23.41 4.37 -13.42
CA GLY A 197 24.03 3.23 -14.10
C GLY A 197 25.16 2.57 -13.30
N HIS A 198 25.91 3.37 -12.56
CA HIS A 198 27.01 2.92 -11.70
C HIS A 198 26.58 2.07 -10.49
N LEU A 199 25.28 2.04 -10.15
CA LEU A 199 24.73 1.18 -9.10
C LEU A 199 24.27 -0.17 -9.63
N TYR A 200 24.12 -0.32 -10.94
CA TYR A 200 23.65 -1.57 -11.55
C TYR A 200 24.80 -2.57 -11.74
N PRO A 201 24.51 -3.88 -11.70
CA PRO A 201 25.50 -4.90 -11.98
C PRO A 201 26.00 -4.85 -13.44
N ASP A 202 27.28 -5.17 -13.67
CA ASP A 202 27.90 -5.18 -15.01
C ASP A 202 27.23 -6.12 -16.03
N TRP A 203 26.44 -7.09 -15.56
CA TRP A 203 25.71 -8.03 -16.42
C TRP A 203 24.38 -7.46 -16.93
N LEU A 204 23.91 -6.33 -16.38
CA LEU A 204 22.72 -5.66 -16.88
C LEU A 204 23.05 -5.02 -18.24
N PRO A 205 22.36 -5.38 -19.33
CA PRO A 205 22.69 -4.87 -20.65
C PRO A 205 22.51 -3.33 -20.71
N PRO A 206 23.42 -2.61 -21.39
CA PRO A 206 23.35 -1.14 -21.53
C PRO A 206 22.25 -0.64 -22.50
N ASN A 207 21.25 -1.48 -22.80
CA ASN A 207 20.37 -1.54 -23.99
C ASN A 207 20.89 -2.41 -25.13
#